data_AF-A0A6G1IXH8-F1
#
_entry.id   AF-A0A6G1IXH8-F1
#
_cell.length_a   1.000
_cell.length_b   1.000
_cell.length_c   1.000
_cell.angle_alpha   90.00
_cell.angle_beta   90.00
_cell.angle_gamma   90.00
#
_symmetry.space_group_name_H-M   'P 1'
#
loop_
_entity.id
_entity.type
_entity.pdbx_description
1 polymer ?
#
loop_
_entity_poly.entity_id
_entity_poly.type
_entity_poly.pdbx_seq_one_letter_code
_entity_poly.pdbx_strand_id
1 'polypeptide(L)'
;EFSMRTWLALGALLEVALMSILPRTGAVLLPIAYMLYLILRVARNSRGTYTSYYKTVKREDGRLNVPWKGPVSPIKSSAFVLGARFNQYFPMISSPGIVDIANTFEDMWVELEANHEKWSFLARTATLVDVSDDEAITMAWLTYFTDEDKLQKFVGGAAHQLGQKGYTKGKWPHLGVMHEHFKAPRSCWETVYIDMPPWGLG
;
A
#
# COMPACT_ATOMS: atom_id res chain seq x y z
N GLU A 1 0.55 20.22 9.00
CA GLU A 1 1.92 19.70 9.16
C GLU A 1 2.88 20.56 8.33
N PHE A 2 4.13 20.74 8.76
CA PHE A 2 5.13 21.43 7.93
C PHE A 2 5.59 20.56 6.77
N SER A 3 5.87 21.16 5.61
CA SER A 3 6.39 20.43 4.46
C SER A 3 7.76 19.80 4.77
N MET A 4 8.13 18.73 4.05
CA MET A 4 9.47 18.14 4.16
C MET A 4 10.59 19.17 3.97
N ARG A 5 10.40 20.12 3.05
CA ARG A 5 11.36 21.21 2.80
C ARG A 5 11.56 22.09 4.03
N THR A 6 10.49 22.36 4.78
CA THR A 6 10.53 23.13 6.02
C THR A 6 11.28 22.38 7.10
N TRP A 7 11.05 21.07 7.27
CA TRP A 7 11.80 20.25 8.24
C TRP A 7 13.30 20.18 7.91
N LEU A 8 13.65 20.01 6.64
CA LEU A 8 15.04 20.03 6.19
C LEU A 8 15.70 21.39 6.45
N ALA A 9 14.99 22.49 6.20
CA ALA A 9 15.49 23.83 6.50
C ALA A 9 15.69 24.06 8.02
N LEU A 10 14.75 23.61 8.86
CA LEU A 10 14.88 23.68 10.32
C LEU A 10 16.07 22.85 10.82
N GLY A 11 16.27 21.64 10.28
CA GLY A 11 17.43 20.81 10.59
C GLY A 11 18.76 21.48 10.20
N ALA A 12 18.81 22.12 9.03
CA ALA A 12 19.99 22.87 8.59
C ALA A 12 20.28 24.08 9.50
N LEU A 13 19.25 24.83 9.91
CA LEU A 13 19.40 25.94 10.84
C LEU A 13 19.89 25.47 12.22
N LEU A 14 19.37 24.35 12.71
CA LEU A 14 19.83 23.73 13.96
C LEU A 14 21.30 23.32 13.86
N GLU A 15 21.71 22.70 12.74
CA GLU A 15 23.11 22.32 12.52
C GLU A 15 24.05 23.54 12.52
N VAL A 16 23.66 24.64 11.85
CA VAL A 16 24.42 25.91 11.86
C VAL A 16 24.54 26.48 13.28
N ALA A 17 23.46 26.42 14.07
CA ALA A 17 23.49 26.84 15.46
C ALA A 17 24.41 25.95 16.31
N LEU A 18 24.36 24.63 16.14
CA LEU A 18 25.25 23.68 16.83
C LEU A 18 26.72 23.93 16.48
N MET A 19 27.04 24.17 15.22
CA MET A 19 28.39 24.52 14.77
C MET A 19 28.89 25.85 15.35
N SER A 20 27.98 26.76 15.73
CA SER A 20 28.32 28.06 16.33
C SER A 20 28.59 27.98 17.84
N ILE A 21 28.08 26.95 18.52
CA ILE A 21 28.14 26.80 19.98
C ILE A 21 29.12 25.70 20.41
N LEU A 22 29.15 24.58 19.68
CA LEU A 22 29.95 23.40 20.02
C LEU A 22 31.25 23.36 19.21
N PRO A 23 32.31 22.70 19.73
CA PRO A 23 33.46 22.33 18.92
C PRO A 23 33.00 21.54 17.70
N ARG A 24 33.60 21.79 16.52
CA ARG A 24 33.23 21.18 15.23
C ARG A 24 33.05 19.66 15.32
N THR A 25 33.90 18.98 16.08
CA THR A 25 33.83 17.54 16.30
C THR A 25 32.52 17.13 16.98
N GLY A 26 32.06 17.86 18.00
CA GLY A 26 30.80 17.58 18.70
C GLY A 26 29.58 17.87 17.83
N ALA A 27 29.56 19.02 17.13
CA ALA A 27 28.48 19.40 16.24
C ALA A 27 28.25 18.34 15.14
N VAL A 28 29.32 17.80 14.53
CA VAL A 28 29.23 16.78 13.47
C VAL A 28 28.97 15.37 14.02
N LEU A 29 29.54 15.01 15.17
CA LEU A 29 29.38 13.65 15.71
C LEU A 29 27.95 13.37 16.17
N LEU A 30 27.20 14.38 16.66
CA LEU A 30 25.83 14.20 17.12
C LEU A 30 24.87 13.68 16.04
N PRO A 31 24.72 14.33 14.87
CA PRO A 31 23.86 13.83 13.80
C PRO A 31 24.35 12.49 13.24
N ILE A 32 25.67 12.27 13.16
CA ILE A 32 26.23 10.97 12.73
C ILE A 32 25.87 9.86 13.72
N ALA A 33 26.04 10.09 15.02
CA ALA A 33 25.70 9.12 16.06
C ALA A 33 24.19 8.84 16.08
N TYR A 34 23.36 9.87 15.89
CA TYR A 34 21.91 9.70 15.78
C TYR A 34 21.53 8.88 14.54
N MET A 35 22.11 9.18 13.37
CA MET A 35 21.91 8.38 12.15
C MET A 35 22.36 6.93 12.34
N LEU A 36 23.51 6.70 12.97
CA LEU A 36 24.00 5.36 13.29
C LEU A 36 23.03 4.63 14.24
N TYR A 37 22.53 5.30 15.27
CA TYR A 37 21.50 4.76 16.16
C TYR A 37 20.24 4.36 15.39
N LEU A 38 19.74 5.21 14.49
CA LEU A 38 18.57 4.90 13.66
C LEU A 38 18.85 3.69 12.76
N ILE A 39 20.02 3.61 12.11
CA ILE A 39 20.41 2.47 11.28
C ILE A 39 20.48 1.19 12.11
N LEU A 40 21.10 1.23 13.29
CA LEU A 40 21.21 0.06 14.19
C LEU A 40 19.84 -0.37 14.73
N ARG A 41 18.98 0.58 15.10
CA ARG A 41 17.59 0.32 15.50
C ARG A 41 16.82 -0.37 14.38
N VAL A 42 16.93 0.15 13.16
CA VAL A 42 16.30 -0.42 11.97
C VAL A 42 16.84 -1.82 11.67
N ALA A 43 18.16 -2.01 11.71
CA ALA A 43 18.81 -3.31 11.45
C ALA A 43 18.50 -4.37 12.51
N ARG A 44 18.27 -3.97 13.76
CA ARG A 44 17.81 -4.86 14.82
C ARG A 44 16.36 -5.28 14.58
N ASN A 45 15.49 -4.32 14.26
CA ASN A 45 14.06 -4.55 14.12
C ASN A 45 13.69 -5.23 12.79
N SER A 46 14.52 -5.10 11.74
CA SER A 46 14.30 -5.73 10.43
C SER A 46 14.45 -7.25 10.41
N ARG A 47 15.01 -7.85 11.47
CA ARG A 47 15.19 -9.30 11.59
C ARG A 47 13.92 -10.07 11.97
N GLY A 48 12.85 -9.36 12.35
CA GLY A 48 11.57 -9.96 12.69
C GLY A 48 10.48 -9.57 11.69
N THR A 49 9.73 -10.54 11.18
CA THR A 49 8.48 -10.29 10.46
C THR A 49 7.32 -10.50 11.44
N TYR A 50 6.43 -9.51 11.57
CA TYR A 50 5.23 -9.57 12.43
C TYR A 50 5.52 -9.74 13.94
N THR A 51 6.69 -9.34 14.43
CA THR A 51 7.12 -9.65 15.81
C THR A 51 6.63 -8.67 16.88
N SER A 52 6.15 -7.48 16.52
CA SER A 52 5.86 -6.42 17.48
C SER A 52 4.42 -5.89 17.42
N TYR A 53 3.98 -5.14 16.40
CA TYR A 53 2.58 -4.64 16.36
C TYR A 53 1.55 -5.70 15.94
N TYR A 54 1.92 -6.64 15.07
CA TYR A 54 0.97 -7.50 14.36
C TYR A 54 1.13 -8.99 14.68
N LYS A 55 1.12 -9.34 15.98
CA LYS A 55 1.30 -10.72 16.46
C LYS A 55 0.16 -11.68 16.10
N THR A 56 -1.00 -11.14 15.76
CA THR A 56 -2.23 -11.91 15.47
C THR A 56 -2.49 -12.09 13.96
N VAL A 57 -1.52 -11.74 13.11
CA VAL A 57 -1.67 -11.92 11.65
C VAL A 57 -1.76 -13.40 11.33
N LYS A 58 -2.90 -13.80 10.77
CA LYS A 58 -3.11 -15.14 10.23
C LYS A 58 -2.29 -15.28 8.95
N ARG A 59 -1.41 -16.28 8.90
CA ARG A 59 -0.62 -16.63 7.69
C ARG A 59 -1.38 -17.59 6.76
N GLU A 60 -2.63 -17.89 7.07
CA GLU A 60 -3.49 -18.86 6.37
C GLU A 60 -4.53 -18.12 5.50
N ASP A 61 -5.09 -18.78 4.48
CA ASP A 61 -6.12 -18.20 3.58
C ASP A 61 -7.39 -17.82 4.38
N GLY A 62 -7.45 -16.56 4.81
CA GLY A 62 -8.55 -16.01 5.60
C GLY A 62 -9.59 -15.34 4.71
N ARG A 63 -10.44 -16.13 4.05
CA ARG A 63 -11.58 -15.57 3.31
C ARG A 63 -12.69 -15.20 4.28
N LEU A 64 -13.06 -13.92 4.30
CA LEU A 64 -14.24 -13.44 5.03
C LEU A 64 -15.34 -13.12 4.01
N ASN A 65 -16.39 -13.92 3.99
CA ASN A 65 -17.61 -13.63 3.23
C ASN A 65 -18.68 -13.15 4.19
N VAL A 66 -19.07 -11.87 4.12
CA VAL A 66 -20.19 -11.34 4.89
C VAL A 66 -21.45 -11.42 4.01
N PRO A 67 -22.43 -12.28 4.33
CA PRO A 67 -23.59 -12.48 3.46
C PRO A 67 -24.56 -11.29 3.51
N TRP A 68 -24.88 -10.73 2.35
CA TRP A 68 -25.94 -9.72 2.18
C TRP A 68 -27.31 -10.40 2.00
N LYS A 69 -28.34 -9.94 2.72
CA LYS A 69 -29.71 -10.52 2.70
C LYS A 69 -30.76 -9.65 2.01
N GLY A 70 -30.38 -8.52 1.41
CA GLY A 70 -31.31 -7.60 0.74
C GLY A 70 -31.60 -7.98 -0.73
N PRO A 71 -32.64 -7.39 -1.34
CA PRO A 71 -32.97 -7.63 -2.76
C PRO A 71 -31.82 -7.23 -3.68
N VAL A 72 -31.55 -8.06 -4.69
CA VAL A 72 -30.48 -7.84 -5.68
C VAL A 72 -31.02 -7.01 -6.83
N SER A 73 -30.71 -5.72 -6.87
CA SER A 73 -30.95 -4.85 -8.03
C SER A 73 -29.79 -4.98 -9.03
N PRO A 74 -30.02 -4.82 -10.35
CA PRO A 74 -28.96 -4.86 -11.36
C PRO A 74 -27.83 -3.89 -11.01
N ILE A 75 -26.63 -4.44 -10.97
CA ILE A 75 -25.39 -3.83 -10.50
C ILE A 75 -24.94 -2.79 -11.52
N LYS A 76 -24.40 -1.67 -11.07
CA LYS A 76 -23.71 -0.71 -11.95
C LYS A 76 -22.29 -0.37 -11.53
N SER A 77 -21.91 -0.66 -10.29
CA SER A 77 -20.59 -0.33 -9.76
C SER A 77 -20.21 -1.29 -8.64
N SER A 78 -19.03 -1.89 -8.75
CA SER A 78 -18.35 -2.55 -7.65
C SER A 78 -17.05 -1.80 -7.33
N ALA A 79 -16.71 -1.79 -6.04
CA ALA A 79 -15.45 -1.25 -5.54
C ALA A 79 -14.62 -2.42 -5.01
N PHE A 80 -13.34 -2.43 -5.35
CA PHE A 80 -12.39 -3.43 -4.92
C PHE A 80 -11.21 -2.75 -4.27
N VAL A 81 -10.94 -3.12 -3.03
CA VAL A 81 -9.79 -2.64 -2.26
C VAL A 81 -8.71 -3.69 -2.38
N LEU A 82 -7.62 -3.32 -3.04
CA LEU A 82 -6.39 -4.10 -3.06
C LEU A 82 -5.44 -3.50 -2.04
N GLY A 83 -4.96 -4.28 -1.09
CA GLY A 83 -3.90 -3.87 -0.19
C GLY A 83 -2.68 -4.76 -0.28
N ALA A 84 -1.51 -4.14 -0.17
CA ALA A 84 -0.23 -4.80 -0.05
C ALA A 84 0.53 -4.19 1.13
N ARG A 85 1.01 -5.03 2.04
CA ARG A 85 1.78 -4.60 3.21
C ARG A 85 3.16 -5.23 3.19
N PHE A 86 4.21 -4.43 3.26
CA PHE A 86 5.57 -4.91 3.38
C PHE A 86 5.98 -4.95 4.84
N ASN A 87 5.90 -6.13 5.45
CA ASN A 87 6.14 -6.34 6.88
C ASN A 87 7.63 -6.48 7.18
N GLN A 88 8.39 -5.43 6.86
CA GLN A 88 9.82 -5.34 7.11
C GLN A 88 10.21 -3.91 7.50
N TYR A 89 11.18 -3.82 8.41
CA TYR A 89 11.64 -2.56 8.97
C TYR A 89 12.66 -1.82 8.07
N PHE A 90 13.22 -2.48 7.05
CA PHE A 90 14.23 -1.91 6.15
C PHE A 90 13.54 -1.14 5.00
N PRO A 91 14.19 -0.15 4.36
CA PRO A 91 13.60 0.56 3.24
C PRO A 91 13.10 -0.43 2.18
N MET A 92 11.85 -0.25 1.73
CA MET A 92 11.18 -1.10 0.75
C MET A 92 12.09 -1.46 -0.44
N ILE A 93 12.88 -0.50 -0.90
CA ILE A 93 13.83 -0.60 -2.03
C ILE A 93 14.90 -1.69 -1.90
N SER A 94 15.16 -2.16 -0.69
CA SER A 94 16.23 -3.11 -0.38
C SER A 94 15.70 -4.50 -0.02
N SER A 95 14.38 -4.69 -0.11
CA SER A 95 13.76 -5.99 0.11
C SER A 95 14.06 -6.94 -1.05
N PRO A 96 14.51 -8.18 -0.78
CA PRO A 96 14.64 -9.20 -1.81
C PRO A 96 13.31 -9.40 -2.55
N GLY A 97 13.34 -9.33 -3.88
CA GLY A 97 12.16 -9.54 -4.72
C GLY A 97 11.22 -8.34 -4.86
N ILE A 98 11.54 -7.16 -4.29
CA ILE A 98 10.66 -5.98 -4.40
C ILE A 98 10.39 -5.55 -5.83
N VAL A 99 11.41 -5.59 -6.69
CA VAL A 99 11.29 -5.22 -8.11
C VAL A 99 10.36 -6.20 -8.83
N ASP A 100 10.51 -7.49 -8.53
CA ASP A 100 9.66 -8.55 -9.09
C ASP A 100 8.21 -8.43 -8.62
N ILE A 101 7.98 -8.09 -7.34
CA ILE A 101 6.65 -7.75 -6.81
C ILE A 101 6.08 -6.53 -7.54
N ALA A 102 6.82 -5.43 -7.57
CA ALA A 102 6.38 -4.18 -8.17
C ALA A 102 6.01 -4.35 -9.64
N ASN A 103 6.86 -5.02 -10.43
CA ASN A 103 6.58 -5.35 -11.82
C ASN A 103 5.34 -6.23 -11.95
N THR A 104 5.18 -7.24 -11.09
CA THR A 104 4.00 -8.12 -11.14
C THR A 104 2.70 -7.35 -10.86
N PHE A 105 2.70 -6.41 -9.91
CA PHE A 105 1.54 -5.55 -9.64
C PHE A 105 1.31 -4.55 -10.77
N GLU A 106 2.36 -3.95 -11.31
CA GLU A 106 2.27 -3.00 -12.42
C GLU A 106 1.72 -3.67 -13.68
N ASP A 107 2.17 -4.88 -14.01
CA ASP A 107 1.67 -5.64 -15.16
C ASP A 107 0.15 -5.91 -15.05
N MET A 108 -0.38 -6.09 -13.83
CA MET A 108 -1.83 -6.20 -13.62
C MET A 108 -2.55 -4.89 -13.93
N TRP A 109 -1.98 -3.75 -13.53
CA TRP A 109 -2.55 -2.44 -13.84
C TRP A 109 -2.50 -2.13 -15.31
N VAL A 110 -1.37 -2.40 -15.96
CA VAL A 110 -1.21 -2.25 -17.41
C VAL A 110 -2.23 -3.11 -18.15
N GLU A 111 -2.43 -4.37 -17.76
CA GLU A 111 -3.44 -5.24 -18.38
C GLU A 111 -4.87 -4.70 -18.17
N LEU A 112 -5.20 -4.18 -16.98
CA LEU A 112 -6.51 -3.60 -16.68
C LEU A 112 -6.77 -2.30 -17.47
N GLU A 113 -5.79 -1.40 -17.53
CA GLU A 113 -5.88 -0.13 -18.22
C GLU A 113 -5.94 -0.32 -19.76
N ALA A 114 -5.05 -1.16 -20.30
CA ALA A 114 -5.02 -1.46 -21.74
C ALA A 114 -6.28 -2.17 -22.24
N ASN A 115 -6.95 -2.93 -21.37
CA ASN A 115 -8.13 -3.71 -21.72
C ASN A 115 -9.37 -3.31 -20.88
N HIS A 116 -9.52 -2.03 -20.58
CA HIS A 116 -10.52 -1.54 -19.63
C HIS A 116 -11.96 -1.95 -20.00
N GLU A 117 -12.36 -1.94 -21.28
CA GLU A 117 -13.68 -2.41 -21.72
C GLU A 117 -13.90 -3.92 -21.54
N LYS A 118 -12.85 -4.71 -21.80
CA LYS A 118 -12.85 -6.18 -21.67
C LYS A 118 -12.99 -6.60 -20.21
N TRP A 119 -12.36 -5.86 -19.30
CA TRP A 119 -12.41 -6.14 -17.86
C TRP A 119 -13.46 -5.32 -17.13
N SER A 120 -14.18 -4.44 -17.82
CA SER A 120 -15.11 -3.48 -17.22
C SER A 120 -14.46 -2.61 -16.13
N PHE A 121 -13.16 -2.36 -16.26
CA PHE A 121 -12.38 -1.50 -15.38
C PHE A 121 -12.72 -0.04 -15.66
N LEU A 122 -13.04 0.71 -14.61
CA LEU A 122 -13.34 2.15 -14.72
C LEU A 122 -12.12 2.99 -14.40
N ALA A 123 -11.60 2.82 -13.19
CA ALA A 123 -10.56 3.65 -12.63
C ALA A 123 -9.93 3.00 -11.40
N ARG A 124 -8.79 3.56 -11.01
CA ARG A 124 -8.16 3.31 -9.71
C ARG A 124 -7.66 4.61 -9.10
N THR A 125 -7.55 4.64 -7.78
CA THR A 125 -6.83 5.72 -7.11
C THR A 125 -5.33 5.62 -7.37
N ALA A 126 -4.62 6.73 -7.16
CA ALA A 126 -3.19 6.66 -6.87
C ALA A 126 -2.94 5.77 -5.64
N THR A 127 -1.69 5.36 -5.44
CA THR A 127 -1.29 4.56 -4.27
C THR A 127 -1.62 5.32 -2.99
N LEU A 128 -2.56 4.79 -2.22
CA LEU A 128 -2.82 5.22 -0.86
C LEU A 128 -1.77 4.57 0.04
N VAL A 129 -1.21 5.33 0.97
CA VAL A 129 -0.16 4.85 1.86
C VAL A 129 -0.60 5.09 3.29
N ASP A 130 -0.68 4.01 4.06
CA ASP A 130 -0.86 4.06 5.50
C ASP A 130 0.51 3.93 6.18
N VAL A 131 0.80 4.95 6.98
CA VAL A 131 2.02 5.14 7.78
C VAL A 131 1.68 5.31 9.26
N SER A 132 0.51 4.81 9.70
CA SER A 132 0.07 4.91 11.09
C SER A 132 0.91 4.09 12.07
N ASP A 133 1.77 3.19 11.57
CA ASP A 133 2.75 2.45 12.35
C ASP A 133 4.20 2.64 11.84
N ASP A 134 5.16 2.40 12.73
CA ASP A 134 6.61 2.58 12.48
C ASP A 134 7.30 1.29 12.00
N GLU A 135 6.55 0.23 11.69
CA GLU A 135 7.11 -1.10 11.42
C GLU A 135 7.10 -1.47 9.95
N ALA A 136 6.14 -0.94 9.21
CA ALA A 136 5.91 -1.30 7.83
C ALA A 136 5.06 -0.24 7.11
N ILE A 137 4.92 -0.44 5.81
CA ILE A 137 4.07 0.39 4.97
C ILE A 137 2.95 -0.51 4.45
N THR A 138 1.71 -0.08 4.66
CA THR A 138 0.56 -0.63 3.93
C THR A 138 0.25 0.30 2.77
N MET A 139 0.22 -0.25 1.57
CA MET A 139 -0.31 0.42 0.40
C MET A 139 -1.69 -0.11 0.08
N ALA A 140 -2.57 0.75 -0.37
CA ALA A 140 -3.89 0.38 -0.83
C ALA A 140 -4.24 1.08 -2.14
N TRP A 141 -5.06 0.41 -2.95
CA TRP A 141 -5.66 0.95 -4.16
C TRP A 141 -7.15 0.67 -4.12
N LEU A 142 -7.94 1.73 -4.31
CA LEU A 142 -9.37 1.58 -4.56
C LEU A 142 -9.56 1.48 -6.07
N THR A 143 -10.12 0.37 -6.52
CA THR A 143 -10.38 0.11 -7.94
C THR A 143 -11.87 -0.10 -8.17
N TYR A 144 -12.35 0.36 -9.33
CA TYR A 144 -13.78 0.39 -9.63
C TYR A 144 -14.07 -0.37 -10.91
N PHE A 145 -15.12 -1.17 -10.89
CA PHE A 145 -15.57 -1.96 -12.03
C PHE A 145 -17.07 -1.78 -12.26
N THR A 146 -17.51 -1.88 -13.52
CA THR A 146 -18.94 -1.82 -13.87
C THR A 146 -19.61 -3.20 -13.91
N ASP A 147 -18.83 -4.26 -14.10
CA ASP A 147 -19.32 -5.62 -14.33
C ASP A 147 -18.50 -6.62 -13.52
N GLU A 148 -19.18 -7.32 -12.62
CA GLU A 148 -18.58 -8.30 -11.72
C GLU A 148 -18.13 -9.57 -12.46
N ASP A 149 -18.86 -10.01 -13.48
CA ASP A 149 -18.52 -11.23 -14.22
C ASP A 149 -17.22 -11.03 -15.00
N LYS A 150 -16.99 -9.82 -15.53
CA LYS A 150 -15.72 -9.48 -16.18
C LYS A 150 -14.57 -9.34 -15.19
N LEU A 151 -14.81 -8.78 -14.00
CA LEU A 151 -13.82 -8.78 -12.91
C LEU A 151 -13.45 -10.22 -12.51
N GLN A 152 -14.42 -11.12 -12.33
CA GLN A 152 -14.14 -12.52 -12.01
C GLN A 152 -13.32 -13.22 -13.09
N LYS A 153 -13.57 -12.89 -14.38
CA LYS A 153 -12.74 -13.39 -15.49
C LYS A 153 -11.31 -12.82 -15.43
N PHE A 154 -11.12 -11.56 -15.06
CA PHE A 154 -9.80 -10.97 -14.85
C PHE A 154 -9.03 -11.67 -13.73
N VAL A 155 -9.69 -11.99 -12.62
CA VAL A 155 -9.11 -12.75 -11.49
C VAL A 155 -8.59 -14.12 -11.95
N GLY A 156 -9.27 -14.76 -12.89
CA GLY A 156 -8.82 -15.99 -13.56
C GLY A 156 -7.76 -15.79 -14.65
N GLY A 157 -7.49 -14.56 -15.05
CA GLY A 157 -6.56 -14.19 -16.12
C GLY A 157 -5.09 -14.34 -15.74
N ALA A 158 -4.23 -14.40 -16.75
CA ALA A 158 -2.81 -14.69 -16.58
C ALA A 158 -2.08 -13.66 -15.70
N ALA A 159 -2.33 -12.35 -15.92
CA ALA A 159 -1.69 -11.27 -15.17
C ALA A 159 -1.98 -11.38 -13.66
N HIS A 160 -3.25 -11.50 -13.28
CA HIS A 160 -3.63 -11.66 -11.88
C HIS A 160 -3.13 -12.99 -11.29
N GLN A 161 -3.26 -14.10 -12.03
CA GLN A 161 -2.83 -15.42 -11.57
C GLN A 161 -1.31 -15.51 -11.34
N LEU A 162 -0.49 -14.73 -12.05
CA LEU A 162 0.94 -14.67 -11.81
C LEU A 162 1.26 -14.20 -10.39
N GLY A 163 0.68 -13.07 -9.97
CA GLY A 163 0.87 -12.54 -8.61
C GLY A 163 0.23 -13.43 -7.55
N GLN A 164 -1.02 -13.89 -7.77
CA GLN A 164 -1.71 -14.77 -6.83
C GLN A 164 -0.94 -16.08 -6.58
N LYS A 165 -0.40 -16.70 -7.63
CA LYS A 165 0.43 -17.91 -7.49
C LYS A 165 1.77 -17.62 -6.84
N GLY A 166 2.38 -16.46 -7.14
CA GLY A 166 3.60 -16.02 -6.46
C GLY A 166 3.39 -15.92 -4.95
N TYR A 167 2.31 -15.26 -4.54
CA TYR A 167 1.94 -15.12 -3.13
C TYR A 167 1.62 -16.45 -2.46
N THR A 168 0.72 -17.25 -3.03
CA THR A 168 0.29 -18.52 -2.43
C THR A 168 1.40 -19.57 -2.35
N LYS A 169 2.41 -19.50 -3.22
CA LYS A 169 3.63 -20.34 -3.14
C LYS A 169 4.68 -19.79 -2.16
N GLY A 170 4.42 -18.68 -1.48
CA GLY A 170 5.35 -18.08 -0.52
C GLY A 170 6.59 -17.46 -1.17
N LYS A 171 6.51 -17.04 -2.44
CA LYS A 171 7.65 -16.39 -3.16
C LYS A 171 8.14 -15.13 -2.43
N TRP A 172 7.22 -14.44 -1.74
CA TRP A 172 7.49 -13.17 -1.06
C TRP A 172 7.07 -13.23 0.42
N PRO A 173 7.91 -13.77 1.32
CA PRO A 173 7.51 -14.08 2.71
C PRO A 173 7.28 -12.84 3.59
N HIS A 174 7.72 -11.66 3.15
CA HIS A 174 7.57 -10.38 3.83
C HIS A 174 6.37 -9.57 3.31
N LEU A 175 5.73 -10.04 2.23
CA LEU A 175 4.54 -9.41 1.66
C LEU A 175 3.31 -9.98 2.37
N GLY A 176 2.42 -9.11 2.81
CA GLY A 176 1.02 -9.43 3.09
C GLY A 176 0.15 -8.83 1.99
N VAL A 177 -0.89 -9.53 1.58
CA VAL A 177 -1.89 -9.01 0.62
C VAL A 177 -3.28 -9.12 1.21
N MET A 178 -4.17 -8.21 0.84
CA MET A 178 -5.58 -8.22 1.21
C MET A 178 -6.43 -7.80 0.02
N HIS A 179 -7.60 -8.41 -0.09
CA HIS A 179 -8.63 -8.07 -1.06
C HIS A 179 -9.95 -7.87 -0.31
N GLU A 180 -10.60 -6.73 -0.54
CA GLU A 180 -11.97 -6.52 -0.09
C GLU A 180 -12.81 -6.10 -1.28
N HIS A 181 -13.86 -6.87 -1.57
CA HIS A 181 -14.76 -6.59 -2.70
C HIS A 181 -16.11 -6.15 -2.17
N PHE A 182 -16.51 -4.94 -2.54
CA PHE A 182 -17.77 -4.33 -2.16
C PHE A 182 -18.68 -4.15 -3.37
N LYS A 183 -19.92 -4.56 -3.17
CA LYS A 183 -20.96 -4.52 -4.20
C LYS A 183 -22.08 -3.61 -3.76
N ALA A 184 -22.32 -2.55 -4.53
CA ALA A 184 -23.43 -1.64 -4.31
C ALA A 184 -24.46 -1.80 -5.43
N PRO A 185 -25.73 -2.15 -5.12
CA PRO A 185 -26.81 -2.11 -6.09
C PRO A 185 -27.01 -0.68 -6.63
N ARG A 186 -27.68 -0.56 -7.79
CA ARG A 186 -28.01 0.76 -8.35
C ARG A 186 -28.81 1.58 -7.33
N SER A 187 -28.44 2.86 -7.18
CA SER A 187 -29.04 3.81 -6.23
C SER A 187 -28.78 3.51 -4.74
N CYS A 188 -27.88 2.58 -4.42
CA CYS A 188 -27.41 2.32 -3.06
C CYS A 188 -25.99 2.88 -2.83
N TRP A 189 -25.58 3.85 -3.63
CA TRP A 189 -24.32 4.57 -3.52
C TRP A 189 -24.52 6.03 -3.91
N GLU A 190 -23.70 6.89 -3.33
CA GLU A 190 -23.71 8.34 -3.54
C GLU A 190 -22.26 8.82 -3.67
N THR A 191 -22.05 9.83 -4.50
CA THR A 191 -20.78 10.56 -4.59
C THR A 191 -21.06 12.04 -4.38
N VAL A 192 -20.38 12.65 -3.42
CA VAL A 192 -20.46 14.09 -3.16
C VAL A 192 -19.05 14.65 -3.24
N TYR A 193 -18.84 15.63 -4.12
CA TYR A 193 -17.57 16.34 -4.26
C TYR A 193 -17.83 17.83 -4.04
N ILE A 194 -17.27 18.39 -2.96
CA ILE A 194 -17.36 19.82 -2.62
C ILE A 194 -15.94 20.31 -2.38
N ASP A 195 -15.53 21.38 -3.07
CA ASP A 195 -14.17 21.95 -3.01
C ASP A 195 -13.04 20.94 -3.29
N MET A 196 -13.34 19.90 -4.06
CA MET A 196 -12.37 18.88 -4.47
C MET A 196 -12.61 18.43 -5.92
N PRO A 197 -11.56 18.08 -6.67
CA PRO A 197 -11.75 17.39 -7.95
C PRO A 197 -12.42 16.02 -7.72
N PRO A 198 -13.19 15.51 -8.69
CA PRO A 198 -13.68 14.15 -8.64
C PRO A 198 -12.51 13.18 -8.40
N TRP A 199 -12.71 12.25 -7.46
CA TRP A 199 -11.66 11.35 -7.00
C TRP A 199 -12.27 10.00 -6.65
N GLY A 200 -11.60 8.91 -7.05
CA GLY A 200 -12.12 7.56 -6.86
C GLY A 200 -13.09 7.16 -7.97
N LEU A 201 -14.40 7.19 -7.70
CA LEU A 201 -15.44 6.78 -8.65
C LEU A 201 -15.85 7.89 -9.63
N GLY A 202 -15.60 9.15 -9.25
CA GLY A 202 -16.03 10.35 -9.99
C GLY A 202 -15.10 10.80 -11.09
#